data_AF-A0A9J5Y2U4-F1
#
_entry.id   AF-A0A9J5Y2U4-F1
#
_cell.length_a   1.000
_cell.length_b   1.000
_cell.length_c   1.000
_cell.angle_alpha   90.00
_cell.angle_beta   90.00
_cell.angle_gamma   90.00
#
_symmetry.space_group_name_H-M   'P 1'
#
loop_
_entity.id
_entity.type
_entity.pdbx_description
1 polymer ?
#
loop_
_entity_poly.entity_id
_entity_poly.type
_entity_poly.pdbx_seq_one_letter_code
_entity_poly.pdbx_strand_id
1 'polypeptide(L)'
;MDQDIVNVVGFLALTMQRLQNIRDNEFESLMDDVSSFYDKHDIVFPKIDVSYFRGKSKRKALDVTYSHHLRVEIFYVVIDLHLQELNNRFDVVSTDLLLGMASLNPVNSFGSFDKGKIMRLTEYYMNEFDSNKLRDLSFQLDSVIVYACGSDKRFFNLKGISDLAKVIVTYN
;
A
#
# COMPACT_ATOMS: atom_id res chain seq x y z
N MET A 1 19.07 1.66 -2.90
CA MET A 1 17.62 1.46 -3.10
C MET A 1 16.98 2.77 -2.72
N ASP A 2 15.99 3.26 -3.46
CA ASP A 2 15.27 4.47 -2.99
C ASP A 2 14.58 4.10 -1.67
N GLN A 3 15.25 4.48 -0.57
CA GLN A 3 14.92 3.98 0.76
C GLN A 3 13.52 4.43 1.15
N ASP A 4 13.09 5.59 0.63
CA ASP A 4 11.78 6.14 0.89
C ASP A 4 10.69 5.28 0.25
N ILE A 5 10.84 4.89 -1.02
CA ILE A 5 9.86 4.03 -1.71
C ILE A 5 9.71 2.68 -0.99
N VAL A 6 10.83 2.05 -0.64
CA VAL A 6 10.79 0.72 -0.01
C VAL A 6 10.27 0.78 1.41
N ASN A 7 10.63 1.83 2.15
CA ASN A 7 10.04 2.09 3.45
C ASN A 7 8.53 2.30 3.33
N VAL A 8 8.05 3.09 2.35
CA VAL A 8 6.62 3.34 2.14
C VAL A 8 5.88 2.05 1.82
N VAL A 9 6.39 1.18 0.94
CA VAL A 9 5.79 -0.13 0.65
C VAL A 9 5.77 -1.00 1.91
N GLY A 10 6.83 -1.00 2.71
CA GLY A 10 6.86 -1.70 4.00
C GLY A 10 5.83 -1.17 5.00
N PHE A 11 5.72 0.16 5.13
CA PHE A 11 4.74 0.81 5.99
C PHE A 11 3.31 0.54 5.54
N LEU A 12 3.06 0.49 4.24
CA LEU A 12 1.77 0.12 3.68
C LEU A 12 1.38 -1.29 4.13
N ALA A 13 2.26 -2.28 3.93
CA ALA A 13 2.01 -3.66 4.34
C ALA A 13 1.74 -3.76 5.85
N LEU A 14 2.53 -3.07 6.68
CA LEU A 14 2.33 -2.99 8.12
C LEU A 14 0.99 -2.33 8.48
N THR A 15 0.58 -1.28 7.77
CA THR A 15 -0.68 -0.57 8.00
C THR A 15 -1.87 -1.47 7.68
N MET A 16 -1.82 -2.19 6.55
CA MET A 16 -2.87 -3.15 6.17
C MET A 16 -2.97 -4.28 7.19
N GLN A 17 -1.84 -4.83 7.65
CA GLN A 17 -1.82 -5.84 8.70
C GLN A 17 -2.42 -5.33 10.01
N ARG A 18 -2.10 -4.09 10.40
CA ARG A 18 -2.68 -3.47 11.60
C ARG A 18 -4.18 -3.25 11.48
N LEU A 19 -4.65 -2.74 10.34
CA LEU A 19 -6.09 -2.59 10.09
C LEU A 19 -6.82 -3.93 10.20
N GLN A 20 -6.26 -4.99 9.62
CA GLN A 20 -6.81 -6.33 9.75
C GLN A 20 -6.84 -6.81 11.22
N ASN A 21 -5.76 -6.58 11.98
CA ASN A 21 -5.74 -6.94 13.40
C ASN A 21 -6.79 -6.17 14.22
N ILE A 22 -6.92 -4.86 13.98
CA ILE A 22 -7.92 -4.01 14.63
C ILE A 22 -9.32 -4.57 14.38
N ARG A 23 -9.61 -4.91 13.13
CA ARG A 23 -10.89 -5.48 12.72
C ARG A 23 -11.19 -6.79 13.43
N ASP A 24 -10.24 -7.72 13.44
CA ASP A 24 -10.50 -9.08 13.88
C ASP A 24 -10.47 -9.22 15.41
N ASN A 25 -9.65 -8.42 16.09
CA ASN A 25 -9.29 -8.64 17.50
C ASN A 25 -9.57 -7.46 18.43
N GLU A 26 -9.63 -6.22 17.94
CA GLU A 26 -9.59 -5.02 18.82
C GLU A 26 -10.95 -4.37 19.06
N PHE A 27 -12.05 -4.94 18.55
CA PHE A 27 -13.38 -4.38 18.80
C PHE A 27 -13.72 -4.34 20.29
N GLU A 28 -13.50 -5.43 21.03
CA GLU A 28 -13.85 -5.48 22.45
C GLU A 28 -12.96 -4.54 23.28
N SER A 29 -11.65 -4.47 22.99
CA SER A 29 -10.76 -3.53 23.67
C SER A 29 -11.14 -2.06 23.39
N LEU A 30 -11.59 -1.74 22.17
CA LEU A 30 -12.12 -0.42 21.87
C LEU A 30 -13.37 -0.13 22.70
N MET A 31 -14.26 -1.11 22.87
CA MET A 31 -15.45 -0.94 23.70
C MET A 31 -15.11 -0.75 25.18
N ASP A 32 -14.10 -1.45 25.70
CA ASP A 32 -13.58 -1.25 27.06
C ASP A 32 -13.03 0.17 27.25
N ASP A 33 -12.25 0.68 26.30
CA ASP A 33 -11.72 2.04 26.31
C ASP A 33 -12.85 3.09 26.27
N VAL A 34 -13.88 2.86 25.44
CA VAL A 34 -15.07 3.73 25.40
C VAL A 34 -15.80 3.68 26.75
N SER A 35 -16.00 2.50 27.34
CA SER A 35 -16.64 2.39 28.67
C SER A 35 -15.87 3.17 29.74
N SER A 36 -14.54 2.98 29.78
CA SER A 36 -13.64 3.68 30.70
C SER A 36 -13.70 5.21 30.54
N PHE A 37 -13.81 5.69 29.30
CA PHE A 37 -14.00 7.12 29.03
C PHE A 37 -15.32 7.65 29.63
N TYR A 38 -16.42 6.92 29.48
CA TYR A 38 -17.71 7.32 30.05
C TYR A 38 -17.66 7.37 31.57
N ASP A 39 -17.08 6.34 32.20
CA ASP A 39 -16.91 6.26 33.65
C ASP A 39 -16.07 7.43 34.17
N LYS A 40 -14.99 7.78 33.48
CA LYS A 40 -14.10 8.90 33.84
C LYS A 40 -14.79 10.27 33.80
N HIS A 41 -15.82 10.40 32.99
CA HIS A 41 -16.52 11.67 32.76
C HIS A 41 -17.92 11.72 33.40
N ASP A 42 -18.27 10.74 34.25
CA ASP A 42 -19.58 10.59 34.88
C ASP A 42 -20.74 10.61 33.86
N ILE A 43 -20.50 10.11 32.65
CA ILE A 43 -21.51 10.02 31.58
C ILE A 43 -22.15 8.64 31.64
N VAL A 44 -23.48 8.58 31.56
CA VAL A 44 -24.21 7.31 31.51
C VAL A 44 -23.91 6.58 30.20
N PHE A 45 -23.27 5.42 30.29
CA PHE A 45 -23.02 4.56 29.13
C PHE A 45 -24.35 4.01 28.57
N PRO A 46 -24.63 4.17 27.25
CA PRO A 46 -25.85 3.65 26.64
C PRO A 46 -25.95 2.13 26.73
N LYS A 47 -27.17 1.59 26.92
CA LYS A 47 -27.39 0.13 26.88
C LYS A 47 -27.26 -0.38 25.45
N ILE A 48 -26.15 -1.06 25.13
CA ILE A 48 -25.85 -1.58 23.79
C ILE A 48 -26.41 -2.99 23.51
N ASP A 49 -26.88 -3.69 24.55
CA ASP A 49 -27.51 -5.02 24.45
C ASP A 49 -29.04 -4.93 24.25
N VAL A 50 -29.49 -3.90 23.54
CA VAL A 50 -30.90 -3.74 23.16
C VAL A 50 -31.07 -4.04 21.69
N SER A 51 -32.27 -4.46 21.28
CA SER A 51 -32.60 -4.68 19.88
C SER A 51 -32.36 -3.41 19.06
N TYR A 52 -31.67 -3.57 17.93
CA TYR A 52 -31.42 -2.49 16.99
C TYR A 52 -32.61 -2.29 16.04
N PHE A 53 -33.03 -1.03 15.86
CA PHE A 53 -34.08 -0.65 14.93
C PHE A 53 -33.52 0.28 13.87
N ARG A 54 -33.48 -0.18 12.62
CA ARG A 54 -33.04 0.64 11.49
C ARG A 54 -34.15 1.64 11.10
N GLY A 55 -34.01 2.90 11.51
CA GLY A 55 -34.96 3.98 11.23
C GLY A 55 -36.13 4.09 12.22
N LYS A 56 -37.19 4.83 11.86
CA LYS A 56 -38.33 5.14 12.77
C LYS A 56 -39.36 4.01 12.92
N SER A 57 -39.25 2.91 12.16
CA SER A 57 -40.26 1.85 12.14
C SER A 57 -39.89 0.71 13.09
N LYS A 58 -40.64 0.59 14.20
CA LYS A 58 -40.55 -0.55 15.13
C LYS A 58 -41.05 -1.87 14.56
N ARG A 59 -41.67 -1.87 13.37
CA ARG A 59 -42.29 -3.06 12.76
C ARG A 59 -41.31 -4.00 12.03
N LYS A 60 -40.05 -3.57 11.86
CA LYS A 60 -38.95 -4.39 11.35
C LYS A 60 -37.83 -4.41 12.40
N ALA A 61 -38.11 -5.02 13.56
CA ALA A 61 -37.04 -5.40 14.47
C ALA A 61 -36.13 -6.34 13.69
N LEU A 62 -34.88 -5.94 13.46
CA LEU A 62 -33.86 -6.92 13.13
C LEU A 62 -33.61 -7.67 14.44
N ASP A 63 -33.51 -9.00 14.37
CA ASP A 63 -33.17 -9.84 15.53
C ASP A 63 -31.67 -9.71 15.87
N VAL A 64 -31.23 -8.46 16.07
CA VAL A 64 -29.84 -8.05 16.12
C VAL A 64 -29.71 -6.97 17.19
N THR A 65 -28.68 -7.07 18.03
CA THR A 65 -28.41 -6.09 19.10
C THR A 65 -27.73 -4.84 18.55
N TYR A 66 -27.84 -3.72 19.28
CA TYR A 66 -27.13 -2.50 18.92
C TYR A 66 -25.61 -2.69 18.91
N SER A 67 -25.07 -3.49 19.83
CA SER A 67 -23.66 -3.91 19.83
C SER A 67 -23.27 -4.59 18.51
N HIS A 68 -24.06 -5.54 18.02
CA HIS A 68 -23.80 -6.20 16.74
C HIS A 68 -23.86 -5.20 15.56
N HIS A 69 -24.84 -4.28 15.55
CA HIS A 69 -24.90 -3.24 14.53
C HIS A 69 -23.64 -2.38 14.51
N LEU A 70 -23.17 -1.91 15.68
CA LEU A 70 -21.92 -1.15 15.79
C LEU A 70 -20.72 -1.95 15.29
N ARG A 71 -20.61 -3.22 15.67
CA ARG A 71 -19.48 -4.08 15.28
C ARG A 71 -19.47 -4.40 13.79
N VAL A 72 -20.59 -4.91 13.28
CA VAL A 72 -20.63 -5.52 11.93
C VAL A 72 -20.97 -4.50 10.86
N GLU A 73 -21.94 -3.63 11.09
CA GLU A 73 -22.41 -2.69 10.05
C GLU A 73 -21.64 -1.37 10.04
N ILE A 74 -20.92 -1.04 11.11
CA ILE A 74 -20.13 0.19 11.20
C ILE A 74 -18.64 -0.13 11.27
N PHE A 75 -18.18 -0.76 12.36
CA PHE A 75 -16.76 -0.94 12.62
C PHE A 75 -16.06 -1.79 11.54
N TYR A 76 -16.58 -2.97 11.24
CA TYR A 76 -16.05 -3.81 10.16
C TYR A 76 -16.14 -3.12 8.80
N VAL A 77 -17.29 -2.53 8.47
CA VAL A 77 -17.50 -1.85 7.19
C VAL A 77 -16.48 -0.73 6.99
N VAL A 78 -16.23 0.11 7.99
CA VAL A 78 -15.26 1.20 7.88
C VAL A 78 -13.85 0.65 7.64
N ILE A 79 -13.42 -0.37 8.37
CA ILE A 79 -12.08 -0.93 8.21
C ILE A 79 -11.95 -1.65 6.86
N ASP A 80 -12.96 -2.42 6.47
CA ASP A 80 -13.00 -3.14 5.19
C ASP A 80 -12.93 -2.16 4.01
N LEU A 81 -13.60 -1.01 4.11
CA LEU A 81 -13.50 0.05 3.10
C LEU A 81 -12.07 0.61 3.00
N HIS A 82 -11.39 0.84 4.12
CA HIS A 82 -10.00 1.30 4.10
C HIS A 82 -9.05 0.24 3.54
N LEU A 83 -9.22 -1.03 3.93
CA LEU A 83 -8.45 -2.15 3.38
C LEU A 83 -8.68 -2.28 1.88
N GLN A 84 -9.93 -2.21 1.43
CA GLN A 84 -10.27 -2.29 0.01
C GLN A 84 -9.64 -1.13 -0.78
N GLU A 85 -9.73 0.10 -0.28
CA GLU A 85 -9.15 1.27 -0.94
C GLU A 85 -7.61 1.16 -1.05
N LEU A 86 -6.95 0.71 0.01
CA LEU A 86 -5.49 0.47 -0.02
C LEU A 86 -5.12 -0.63 -1.02
N ASN A 87 -5.85 -1.75 -1.02
CA ASN A 87 -5.64 -2.84 -1.97
C ASN A 87 -5.89 -2.40 -3.43
N ASN A 88 -6.87 -1.54 -3.67
CA ASN A 88 -7.16 -1.03 -5.01
C ASN A 88 -6.08 -0.07 -5.52
N ARG A 89 -5.52 0.77 -4.63
CA ARG A 89 -4.49 1.75 -5.00
C ARG A 89 -3.10 1.14 -5.11
N PHE A 90 -2.82 0.12 -4.32
CA PHE A 90 -1.51 -0.51 -4.22
C PHE A 90 -1.65 -2.02 -4.39
N ASP A 91 -2.21 -2.41 -5.52
CA ASP A 91 -2.29 -3.80 -5.92
C ASP A 91 -0.89 -4.38 -6.20
N VAL A 92 -0.85 -5.65 -6.59
CA VAL A 92 0.41 -6.34 -6.90
C VAL A 92 1.20 -5.61 -7.98
N VAL A 93 0.53 -5.14 -9.04
CA VAL A 93 1.16 -4.46 -10.17
C VAL A 93 1.78 -3.13 -9.73
N SER A 94 1.02 -2.32 -9.00
CA SER A 94 1.47 -1.00 -8.51
C SER A 94 2.62 -1.15 -7.51
N THR A 95 2.56 -2.16 -6.65
CA THR A 95 3.62 -2.45 -5.68
C THR A 95 4.90 -2.91 -6.37
N ASP A 96 4.80 -3.84 -7.34
CA ASP A 96 5.96 -4.30 -8.10
C ASP A 96 6.55 -3.17 -8.96
N LEU A 97 5.71 -2.29 -9.52
CA LEU A 97 6.16 -1.09 -10.24
C LEU A 97 7.00 -0.19 -9.34
N LEU A 98 6.51 0.14 -8.13
CA LEU A 98 7.24 0.95 -7.16
C LEU A 98 8.58 0.30 -6.77
N LEU A 99 8.59 -1.01 -6.54
CA LEU A 99 9.81 -1.75 -6.20
C LEU A 99 10.80 -1.82 -7.39
N GLY A 100 10.30 -1.93 -8.62
CA GLY A 100 11.10 -1.85 -9.84
C GLY A 100 11.69 -0.46 -10.04
N MET A 101 10.93 0.60 -9.79
CA MET A 101 11.44 1.96 -9.77
C MET A 101 12.52 2.12 -8.69
N ALA A 102 12.29 1.66 -7.46
CA ALA A 102 13.27 1.75 -6.38
C ALA A 102 14.59 1.00 -6.67
N SER A 103 14.56 -0.03 -7.53
CA SER A 103 15.76 -0.76 -7.95
C SER A 103 16.63 0.06 -8.90
N LEU A 104 16.05 0.95 -9.71
CA LEU A 104 16.75 1.89 -10.59
C LEU A 104 17.46 3.04 -9.87
N ASN A 105 17.43 3.09 -8.54
CA ASN A 105 18.08 4.19 -7.80
C ASN A 105 19.58 4.26 -8.14
N PRO A 106 20.08 5.40 -8.68
CA PRO A 106 21.47 5.55 -9.10
C PRO A 106 22.48 5.66 -7.93
N VAL A 107 22.00 5.85 -6.70
CA VAL A 107 22.85 5.97 -5.50
C VAL A 107 23.77 4.75 -5.36
N ASN A 108 25.02 5.00 -4.94
CA ASN A 108 26.07 3.99 -4.83
C ASN A 108 26.29 3.21 -6.13
N SER A 109 26.34 3.91 -7.26
CA SER A 109 26.53 3.33 -8.59
C SER A 109 25.51 2.24 -8.90
N PHE A 110 24.23 2.57 -8.72
CA PHE A 110 23.11 1.63 -8.89
C PHE A 110 23.22 0.39 -7.99
N GLY A 111 23.71 0.53 -6.76
CA GLY A 111 23.95 -0.60 -5.85
C GLY A 111 22.71 -1.41 -5.43
N SER A 112 21.50 -0.92 -5.73
CA SER A 112 20.24 -1.65 -5.55
C SER A 112 19.60 -2.15 -6.84
N PHE A 113 20.32 -2.06 -7.95
CA PHE A 113 19.83 -2.50 -9.23
C PHE A 113 19.47 -3.98 -9.17
N ASP A 114 18.23 -4.25 -9.60
CA ASP A 114 17.68 -5.58 -9.66
C ASP A 114 16.94 -5.67 -10.99
N LYS A 115 17.64 -6.27 -11.97
CA LYS A 115 17.11 -6.51 -13.30
C LYS A 115 15.85 -7.36 -13.25
N GLY A 116 15.79 -8.35 -12.35
CA GLY A 116 14.65 -9.25 -12.22
C GLY A 116 13.37 -8.50 -11.86
N LYS A 117 13.45 -7.56 -10.91
CA LYS A 117 12.30 -6.72 -10.53
C LYS A 117 11.74 -5.90 -11.68
N ILE A 118 12.60 -5.37 -12.55
CA ILE A 118 12.16 -4.60 -13.72
C ILE A 118 11.60 -5.53 -14.80
N MET A 119 12.29 -6.64 -15.09
CA MET A 119 11.85 -7.62 -16.07
C MET A 119 10.48 -8.21 -15.71
N ARG A 120 10.21 -8.44 -14.42
CA ARG A 120 8.90 -8.92 -13.94
C ARG A 120 7.74 -8.01 -14.35
N LEU A 121 7.97 -6.69 -14.48
CA LEU A 121 6.92 -5.76 -14.92
C LEU A 121 6.39 -6.09 -16.32
N THR A 122 7.22 -6.69 -17.18
CA THR A 122 6.81 -7.08 -18.53
C THR A 122 5.76 -8.19 -18.54
N GLU A 123 5.67 -8.98 -17.47
CA GLU A 123 4.64 -10.01 -17.29
C GLU A 123 3.24 -9.39 -17.16
N TYR A 124 3.14 -8.13 -16.70
CA TYR A 124 1.86 -7.41 -16.62
C TYR A 124 1.44 -6.78 -17.95
N TYR A 125 2.37 -6.64 -18.89
CA TYR A 125 2.18 -6.01 -20.20
C TYR A 125 2.56 -6.96 -21.34
N MET A 126 2.19 -8.25 -21.26
CA MET A 126 2.58 -9.27 -22.24
C MET A 126 2.24 -8.91 -23.70
N ASN A 127 1.19 -8.09 -23.92
CA ASN A 127 0.79 -7.63 -25.24
C ASN A 127 1.77 -6.60 -25.85
N GLU A 128 2.55 -5.91 -25.02
CA GLU A 128 3.50 -4.88 -25.45
C GLU A 128 4.91 -5.44 -25.68
N PHE A 129 5.23 -6.56 -25.02
CA PHE A 129 6.55 -7.19 -25.02
C PHE A 129 6.53 -8.59 -25.65
N ASP A 130 6.84 -8.66 -26.94
CA ASP A 130 7.18 -9.93 -27.59
C ASP A 130 8.58 -10.44 -27.15
N SER A 131 8.93 -11.65 -27.56
CA SER A 131 10.21 -12.28 -27.18
C SER A 131 11.45 -11.47 -27.61
N ASN A 132 11.38 -10.75 -28.73
CA ASN A 132 12.49 -9.92 -29.18
C ASN A 132 12.60 -8.66 -28.30
N LYS A 133 11.48 -7.99 -28.03
CA LYS A 133 11.44 -6.82 -27.13
C LYS A 133 11.88 -7.15 -25.71
N LEU A 134 11.53 -8.33 -25.19
CA LEU A 134 12.02 -8.79 -23.88
C LEU A 134 13.53 -8.96 -23.87
N ARG A 135 14.09 -9.55 -24.93
CA ARG A 135 15.55 -9.69 -25.08
C ARG A 135 16.22 -8.33 -25.22
N ASP A 136 15.64 -7.43 -26.00
CA ASP A 136 16.16 -6.08 -26.21
C ASP A 136 16.13 -5.27 -24.92
N LEU A 137 15.01 -5.26 -24.19
CA LEU A 137 14.89 -4.62 -22.88
C LEU A 137 15.92 -5.17 -21.90
N SER A 138 16.04 -6.50 -21.82
CA SER A 138 17.01 -7.17 -20.96
C SER A 138 18.44 -6.72 -21.27
N PHE A 139 18.82 -6.63 -22.54
CA PHE A 139 20.12 -6.14 -22.96
C PHE A 139 20.32 -4.64 -22.72
N GLN A 140 19.29 -3.83 -22.95
CA GLN A 140 19.30 -2.40 -22.70
C GLN A 140 19.50 -2.09 -21.22
N LEU A 141 18.83 -2.82 -20.32
CA LEU A 141 19.00 -2.64 -18.87
C LEU A 141 20.46 -2.87 -18.45
N ASP A 142 21.11 -3.94 -18.92
CA ASP A 142 22.54 -4.18 -18.63
C ASP A 142 23.41 -3.05 -19.20
N SER A 143 23.15 -2.64 -20.44
CA SER A 143 23.91 -1.63 -21.14
C SER A 143 23.82 -0.26 -20.47
N VAL A 144 22.63 0.14 -20.04
CA VAL A 144 22.38 1.42 -19.36
C VAL A 144 23.13 1.48 -18.04
N ILE A 145 23.12 0.39 -17.25
CA ILE A 145 23.86 0.35 -15.98
C ILE A 145 25.36 0.47 -16.21
N VAL A 146 25.93 -0.29 -17.16
CA VAL A 146 27.36 -0.19 -17.49
C VAL A 146 27.73 1.22 -17.96
N TYR A 147 26.91 1.80 -18.84
CA TYR A 147 27.13 3.13 -19.38
C TYR A 147 27.07 4.21 -18.29
N ALA A 148 26.01 4.21 -17.47
CA ALA A 148 25.78 5.18 -16.42
C ALA A 148 26.81 5.09 -15.28
N CYS A 149 27.26 3.88 -14.93
CA CYS A 149 28.28 3.69 -13.90
C CYS A 149 29.71 4.03 -14.36
N GLY A 150 30.03 3.85 -15.64
CA GLY A 150 31.41 3.87 -16.12
C GLY A 150 31.80 5.07 -17.00
N SER A 151 30.89 5.53 -17.86
CA SER A 151 31.30 6.36 -19.01
C SER A 151 30.82 7.81 -18.93
N ASP A 152 29.64 8.04 -18.36
CA ASP A 152 28.97 9.33 -18.46
C ASP A 152 28.87 10.04 -17.11
N LYS A 153 29.64 11.12 -16.98
CA LYS A 153 29.72 11.95 -15.78
C LYS A 153 28.38 12.57 -15.36
N ARG A 154 27.39 12.63 -16.25
CA ARG A 154 26.05 13.15 -15.93
C ARG A 154 25.28 12.27 -14.97
N PHE A 155 25.61 10.97 -14.93
CA PHE A 155 25.02 10.04 -13.97
C PHE A 155 25.78 10.00 -12.64
N PHE A 156 26.84 10.79 -12.48
CA PHE A 156 27.61 10.82 -11.25
C PHE A 156 26.90 11.68 -10.19
N ASN A 157 26.97 11.22 -8.93
CA ASN A 157 26.42 11.92 -7.77
C ASN A 157 24.90 12.19 -7.82
N LEU A 158 24.14 11.42 -8.61
CA LEU A 158 22.68 11.46 -8.57
C LEU A 158 22.19 11.00 -7.19
N LYS A 159 21.22 11.73 -6.60
CA LYS A 159 20.78 11.50 -5.22
C LYS A 159 19.57 10.58 -5.12
N GLY A 160 18.95 10.24 -6.24
CA GLY A 160 17.78 9.36 -6.28
C GLY A 160 17.16 9.29 -7.65
N ILE A 161 15.98 8.66 -7.72
CA ILE A 161 15.31 8.39 -8.99
C ILE A 161 14.82 9.66 -9.71
N SER A 162 14.48 10.70 -8.96
CA SER A 162 14.09 11.99 -9.55
C SER A 162 15.21 12.61 -10.38
N ASP A 163 16.46 12.52 -9.90
CA ASP A 163 17.62 13.04 -10.63
C ASP A 163 17.91 12.19 -11.87
N LEU A 164 17.80 10.86 -11.74
CA LEU A 164 17.91 9.95 -12.87
C LEU A 164 16.89 10.29 -13.97
N ALA A 165 15.61 10.49 -13.59
CA ALA A 165 14.55 10.83 -14.53
C ALA A 165 14.84 12.14 -15.27
N LYS A 166 15.35 13.17 -14.58
CA LYS A 166 15.75 14.43 -15.21
C LYS A 166 16.84 14.22 -16.26
N VAL A 167 17.88 13.45 -15.94
CA VAL A 167 19.00 13.18 -16.86
C VAL A 167 18.51 12.44 -18.10
N ILE A 168 17.66 11.42 -17.94
CA ILE A 168 17.12 10.63 -19.06
C ILE A 168 16.20 11.48 -19.95
N VAL A 169 15.32 12.30 -19.38
CA VAL A 169 14.37 13.13 -20.14
C VAL A 169 15.08 14.24 -20.92
N THR A 170 16.16 14.81 -20.38
CA THR A 170 16.95 15.83 -21.11
C THR A 170 17.67 15.30 -22.36
N TYR A 171 17.57 14.00 -22.67
CA TYR A 171 18.30 13.35 -23.76
C TYR A 171 17.42 12.70 -24.83
N ASN A 172 16.09 12.78 -24.68
CA ASN A 172 15.11 12.40 -25.71
C ASN A 172 14.58 13.66 -26.40
#